data_AF-A0A8C0QB25-F1
#
_entry.id   AF-A0A8C0QB25-F1
#
_cell.length_a   1.000
_cell.length_b   1.000
_cell.length_c   1.000
_cell.angle_alpha   90.00
_cell.angle_beta   90.00
_cell.angle_gamma   90.00
#
_symmetry.space_group_name_H-M   'P 1'
#
loop_
_entity.id
_entity.type
_entity.pdbx_description
1 polymer ?
#
loop_
_entity_poly.entity_id
_entity_poly.type
_entity_poly.pdbx_seq_one_letter_code
_entity_poly.pdbx_strand_id
1 'polypeptide(L)'
;MLLRCLELRTHTRRPPPPAVAPEDPVELGSHGGRRRAAVGKGRAGKPGLPGVSTSPGKAVQAKARNWLLFRQSCQPLTSVQDVAFMTFPRRKGHGEMPLLSCQGLKSYREQRLAHLVLSFITMGYVWQEGQTQPKEVLPRNLALPFVEVSRNLGLPPILAHADLVLTNWTTRNPERSLEIRNLDIIVSLPGGESLRGFILVTVLVEKAAVPGIMALVQAVNAILQHRDNSLLRALQQLRLSIQDITRTLGQMHNYVDPDIFYAVIRIFLSGWKDNPAMPVGLTYEGVSTEPLKYSGGSAAQSTVLHAFDEFLGICHSKESADFLHRMREYMPPSHKAFIEEIHSAPSLRDHILSSGNDQLLTTYNECVEALVELRSYHITVVTKYLITVATKAKGRKPNHLPGPSQALEERGTGGTVVLSFLKSVRDKTLEAILHQSD
;
A
#
# COMPACT_ATOMS: atom_id res chain seq x y z
N MET A 1 -28.77 -12.61 4.62
CA MET A 1 -27.96 -12.44 3.39
C MET A 1 -26.50 -12.25 3.79
N LEU A 2 -25.91 -13.32 4.31
CA LEU A 2 -24.59 -13.45 4.94
C LEU A 2 -24.23 -14.94 4.79
N LEU A 3 -22.93 -15.30 4.77
CA LEU A 3 -22.38 -16.62 4.40
C LEU A 3 -22.53 -17.01 2.90
N ARG A 4 -21.45 -16.77 2.13
CA ARG A 4 -20.94 -17.68 1.07
C ARG A 4 -19.57 -17.19 0.59
N CYS A 5 -18.49 -17.63 1.24
CA CYS A 5 -17.11 -17.52 0.72
C CYS A 5 -16.06 -18.38 1.47
N LEU A 6 -16.50 -19.46 2.13
CA LEU A 6 -15.64 -20.51 2.66
C LEU A 6 -16.16 -21.84 2.11
N GLU A 7 -15.46 -22.38 1.12
CA GLU A 7 -15.42 -23.80 0.69
C GLU A 7 -14.85 -23.89 -0.73
N LEU A 8 -13.55 -24.15 -0.85
CA LEU A 8 -12.96 -24.76 -2.04
C LEU A 8 -11.69 -25.53 -1.64
N ARG A 9 -11.85 -26.81 -1.30
CA ARG A 9 -10.93 -27.91 -1.64
C ARG A 9 -11.49 -29.25 -1.15
N THR A 10 -12.06 -30.03 -2.06
CA THR A 10 -11.81 -31.48 -2.25
C THR A 10 -12.39 -31.93 -3.60
N HIS A 11 -11.76 -32.91 -4.25
CA HIS A 11 -12.23 -33.48 -5.51
C HIS A 11 -13.39 -34.46 -5.31
N THR A 12 -14.26 -34.64 -6.32
CA THR A 12 -14.46 -35.95 -6.99
C THR A 12 -15.35 -35.86 -8.24
N ARG A 13 -15.34 -36.97 -9.00
CA ARG A 13 -15.78 -37.21 -10.38
C ARG A 13 -17.30 -37.01 -10.63
N ARG A 14 -17.67 -36.66 -11.87
CA ARG A 14 -19.05 -36.71 -12.40
C ARG A 14 -19.53 -38.14 -12.71
N PRO A 15 -20.83 -38.43 -12.52
CA PRO A 15 -21.61 -39.34 -13.35
C PRO A 15 -22.55 -38.58 -14.34
N PRO A 16 -23.18 -39.26 -15.32
CA PRO A 16 -23.98 -38.64 -16.40
C PRO A 16 -25.47 -38.38 -16.03
N PRO A 17 -26.21 -37.59 -16.83
CA PRO A 17 -27.61 -37.24 -16.56
C PRO A 17 -28.64 -38.18 -17.24
N PRO A 18 -29.89 -38.20 -16.75
CA PRO A 18 -31.04 -38.69 -17.53
C PRO A 18 -32.16 -37.65 -17.74
N ALA A 19 -32.67 -37.61 -18.98
CA ALA A 19 -34.03 -37.36 -19.49
C ALA A 19 -34.95 -36.21 -18.98
N VAL A 20 -35.70 -35.66 -19.96
CA VAL A 20 -36.81 -34.69 -19.89
C VAL A 20 -37.79 -35.12 -21.00
N ALA A 21 -39.10 -34.85 -21.04
CA ALA A 21 -40.03 -33.95 -20.33
C ALA A 21 -41.43 -34.67 -20.27
N PRO A 22 -42.63 -34.04 -20.22
CA PRO A 22 -43.04 -32.64 -19.94
C PRO A 22 -44.28 -32.49 -19.01
N GLU A 23 -44.72 -31.26 -18.70
CA GLU A 23 -46.09 -30.73 -19.00
C GLU A 23 -46.34 -29.33 -18.36
N ASP A 24 -47.26 -28.58 -18.96
CA ASP A 24 -47.68 -27.17 -18.75
C ASP A 24 -49.08 -27.02 -19.43
N PRO A 25 -49.89 -25.95 -19.26
CA PRO A 25 -50.08 -24.96 -18.18
C PRO A 25 -51.60 -24.75 -17.85
N VAL A 26 -52.03 -23.60 -17.25
CA VAL A 26 -53.28 -22.79 -17.54
C VAL A 26 -53.79 -21.91 -16.34
N GLU A 27 -53.89 -20.57 -16.57
CA GLU A 27 -54.90 -19.53 -16.18
C GLU A 27 -55.63 -19.44 -14.79
N LEU A 28 -56.38 -18.39 -14.37
CA LEU A 28 -56.33 -16.89 -14.43
C LEU A 28 -57.37 -16.27 -13.43
N GLY A 29 -57.08 -15.08 -12.86
CA GLY A 29 -58.07 -14.06 -12.39
C GLY A 29 -58.94 -14.35 -11.14
N SER A 30 -59.79 -13.44 -10.61
CA SER A 30 -59.76 -11.95 -10.52
C SER A 30 -60.88 -11.42 -9.56
N HIS A 31 -61.11 -10.09 -9.49
CA HIS A 31 -62.14 -9.33 -8.70
C HIS A 31 -61.87 -9.17 -7.19
N GLY A 32 -62.18 -8.05 -6.49
CA GLY A 32 -62.87 -6.77 -6.78
C GLY A 32 -63.86 -6.44 -5.64
N GLY A 33 -64.13 -5.22 -5.14
CA GLY A 33 -63.67 -3.84 -5.36
C GLY A 33 -64.60 -2.85 -4.58
N ARG A 34 -64.52 -1.52 -4.83
CA ARG A 34 -65.46 -0.42 -4.38
C ARG A 34 -65.35 0.02 -2.89
N ARG A 35 -65.63 1.28 -2.46
CA ARG A 35 -66.20 2.52 -3.10
C ARG A 35 -66.01 3.79 -2.22
N ARG A 36 -65.85 4.98 -2.87
CA ARG A 36 -66.29 6.36 -2.45
C ARG A 36 -65.81 6.97 -1.10
N ALA A 37 -65.86 8.29 -0.82
CA ALA A 37 -65.79 9.56 -1.60
C ALA A 37 -65.80 10.77 -0.61
N ALA A 38 -65.54 12.00 -1.14
CA ALA A 38 -65.93 13.34 -0.60
C ALA A 38 -64.85 14.29 0.03
N VAL A 39 -64.44 15.27 -0.79
CA VAL A 39 -64.33 16.74 -0.57
C VAL A 39 -64.02 17.34 0.82
N GLY A 40 -62.97 18.17 0.87
CA GLY A 40 -62.76 19.24 1.88
C GLY A 40 -61.66 20.24 1.47
N LYS A 41 -61.92 21.55 1.52
CA LYS A 41 -60.95 22.63 1.15
C LYS A 41 -60.17 23.13 2.38
N GLY A 42 -58.90 23.53 2.23
CA GLY A 42 -58.27 24.45 3.23
C GLY A 42 -56.74 24.58 3.27
N ARG A 43 -56.21 25.65 2.65
CA ARG A 43 -54.98 26.43 2.98
C ARG A 43 -53.63 25.74 3.35
N ALA A 44 -52.62 26.11 2.53
CA ALA A 44 -51.29 26.62 2.91
C ALA A 44 -50.32 25.78 3.78
N GLY A 45 -49.29 25.23 3.14
CA GLY A 45 -48.06 24.73 3.77
C GLY A 45 -47.03 24.32 2.72
N LYS A 46 -45.75 24.70 2.89
CA LYS A 46 -44.66 24.36 1.95
C LYS A 46 -44.32 22.86 2.02
N PRO A 47 -44.06 22.16 0.90
CA PRO A 47 -43.09 21.07 0.88
C PRO A 47 -41.67 21.68 0.74
N GLY A 48 -40.62 21.20 1.40
CA GLY A 48 -40.46 19.90 2.04
C GLY A 48 -39.39 19.12 1.28
N LEU A 49 -38.12 19.45 1.52
CA LEU A 49 -36.98 18.71 0.96
C LEU A 49 -37.04 17.25 1.44
N PRO A 50 -36.90 16.24 0.57
CA PRO A 50 -36.84 14.86 1.01
C PRO A 50 -35.50 14.62 1.71
N GLY A 51 -35.55 14.40 3.03
CA GLY A 51 -34.37 14.04 3.82
C GLY A 51 -33.79 12.71 3.34
N VAL A 52 -32.53 12.72 2.94
CA VAL A 52 -31.81 11.49 2.57
C VAL A 52 -31.46 10.73 3.85
N SER A 53 -32.36 9.83 4.26
CA SER A 53 -32.06 8.82 5.29
C SER A 53 -31.07 7.79 4.73
N THR A 54 -29.76 8.11 4.75
CA THR A 54 -28.72 7.10 4.62
C THR A 54 -28.70 6.23 5.87
N SER A 55 -29.30 5.04 5.81
CA SER A 55 -29.16 4.08 6.91
C SER A 55 -27.68 3.72 7.10
N PRO A 56 -27.17 3.60 8.36
CA PRO A 56 -25.76 3.35 8.61
C PRO A 56 -25.19 2.13 7.86
N GLY A 57 -26.02 1.10 7.67
CA GLY A 57 -25.65 -0.11 6.93
C GLY A 57 -25.33 0.12 5.43
N LYS A 58 -25.90 1.13 4.77
CA LYS A 58 -25.55 1.46 3.37
C LYS A 58 -24.19 2.17 3.27
N ALA A 59 -23.84 3.00 4.26
CA ALA A 59 -22.49 3.56 4.34
C ALA A 59 -21.45 2.43 4.49
N VAL A 60 -21.66 1.48 5.42
CA VAL A 60 -20.75 0.34 5.66
C VAL A 60 -20.50 -0.52 4.41
N GLN A 61 -21.48 -0.66 3.51
CA GLN A 61 -21.27 -1.38 2.24
C GLN A 61 -20.49 -0.58 1.19
N ALA A 62 -20.63 0.75 1.15
CA ALA A 62 -19.79 1.60 0.31
C ALA A 62 -18.33 1.59 0.79
N LYS A 63 -18.13 1.61 2.12
CA LYS A 63 -16.82 1.54 2.81
C LYS A 63 -16.01 0.28 2.47
N ALA A 64 -16.67 -0.88 2.37
CA ALA A 64 -16.02 -2.14 1.98
C ALA A 64 -15.45 -2.17 0.55
N ARG A 65 -15.84 -1.23 -0.33
CA ARG A 65 -15.41 -1.18 -1.74
C ARG A 65 -13.94 -0.74 -1.90
N ASN A 66 -13.45 0.13 -1.02
CA ASN A 66 -12.05 0.57 -1.05
C ASN A 66 -11.08 -0.58 -0.70
N TRP A 67 -11.46 -1.43 0.27
CA TRP A 67 -10.72 -2.65 0.61
C TRP A 67 -10.67 -3.66 -0.54
N LEU A 68 -11.73 -3.78 -1.35
CA LEU A 68 -11.72 -4.67 -2.52
C LEU A 68 -10.69 -4.21 -3.57
N LEU A 69 -10.53 -2.89 -3.75
CA LEU A 69 -9.51 -2.30 -4.63
C LEU A 69 -8.09 -2.47 -4.06
N PHE A 70 -7.91 -2.29 -2.74
CA PHE A 70 -6.66 -2.64 -2.05
C PHE A 70 -6.28 -4.10 -2.30
N ARG A 71 -7.22 -5.03 -2.07
CA ARG A 71 -7.03 -6.46 -2.34
C ARG A 71 -6.70 -6.77 -3.80
N GLN A 72 -7.32 -6.08 -4.76
CA GLN A 72 -7.00 -6.23 -6.19
C GLN A 72 -5.61 -5.72 -6.56
N SER A 73 -5.11 -4.70 -5.85
CA SER A 73 -3.74 -4.19 -6.03
C SER A 73 -2.67 -5.11 -5.42
N CYS A 74 -3.06 -5.98 -4.48
CA CYS A 74 -2.23 -7.01 -3.86
C CYS A 74 -2.48 -8.40 -4.48
N GLN A 75 -2.74 -8.49 -5.79
CA GLN A 75 -2.86 -9.73 -6.55
C GLN A 75 -1.80 -9.80 -7.67
N PRO A 76 -1.28 -10.99 -8.00
CA PRO A 76 -0.22 -11.12 -8.98
C PRO A 76 -0.72 -10.78 -10.39
N LEU A 77 0.14 -10.17 -11.19
CA LEU A 77 -0.11 -9.92 -12.61
C LEU A 77 0.26 -11.16 -13.43
N THR A 78 -0.63 -11.54 -14.35
CA THR A 78 -0.61 -12.87 -15.00
C THR A 78 -0.16 -12.87 -16.47
N SER A 79 0.08 -11.71 -17.10
CA SER A 79 0.71 -11.63 -18.42
C SER A 79 1.82 -10.57 -18.45
N VAL A 80 3.05 -11.04 -18.65
CA VAL A 80 4.22 -10.18 -18.96
C VAL A 80 4.33 -9.96 -20.48
N GLN A 81 3.67 -10.81 -21.28
CA GLN A 81 3.77 -10.84 -22.74
C GLN A 81 3.27 -9.56 -23.41
N ASP A 82 2.31 -8.85 -22.82
CA ASP A 82 1.77 -7.59 -23.35
C ASP A 82 2.70 -6.39 -23.14
N VAL A 83 3.71 -6.52 -22.26
CA VAL A 83 4.66 -5.43 -21.92
C VAL A 83 6.12 -5.79 -22.27
N ALA A 84 6.39 -7.04 -22.68
CA ALA A 84 7.70 -7.52 -23.10
C ALA A 84 8.32 -6.75 -24.31
N PHE A 85 7.53 -5.98 -25.06
CA PHE A 85 8.04 -5.09 -26.11
C PHE A 85 8.66 -3.78 -25.58
N MET A 86 8.52 -3.44 -24.29
CA MET A 86 9.18 -2.27 -23.68
C MET A 86 10.64 -2.52 -23.26
N THR A 87 11.08 -3.78 -23.18
CA THR A 87 12.46 -4.12 -22.80
C THR A 87 13.40 -4.19 -24.01
N PHE A 88 14.02 -3.05 -24.34
CA PHE A 88 15.23 -2.87 -25.16
C PHE A 88 15.45 -3.82 -26.36
N PRO A 89 15.13 -3.39 -27.59
CA PRO A 89 15.73 -3.95 -28.78
C PRO A 89 17.22 -3.57 -28.83
N ARG A 90 18.13 -4.47 -28.44
CA ARG A 90 19.56 -4.36 -28.81
C ARG A 90 19.73 -4.63 -30.31
N ARG A 91 19.37 -3.65 -31.15
CA ARG A 91 19.86 -3.57 -32.54
C ARG A 91 21.04 -2.62 -32.59
N LYS A 92 22.15 -3.07 -33.19
CA LYS A 92 23.31 -2.21 -33.48
C LYS A 92 22.90 -1.18 -34.52
N GLY A 93 22.76 0.08 -34.12
CA GLY A 93 22.48 1.21 -35.01
C GLY A 93 21.52 2.22 -34.39
N HIS A 94 22.06 3.34 -33.91
CA HIS A 94 21.43 4.65 -33.67
C HIS A 94 19.88 4.67 -33.51
N GLY A 95 19.36 3.98 -32.50
CA GLY A 95 17.91 3.86 -32.26
C GLY A 95 17.49 4.49 -30.94
N GLU A 96 16.86 5.66 -31.02
CA GLU A 96 16.15 6.24 -29.87
C GLU A 96 14.95 5.39 -29.47
N MET A 97 14.59 5.37 -28.19
CA MET A 97 13.39 4.69 -27.72
C MET A 97 12.16 5.38 -28.33
N PRO A 98 11.23 4.67 -29.00
CA PRO A 98 10.05 5.30 -29.59
C PRO A 98 9.14 5.89 -28.50
N LEU A 99 8.44 6.99 -28.83
CA LEU A 99 7.36 7.51 -27.97
C LEU A 99 6.19 6.53 -28.00
N LEU A 100 5.86 5.95 -26.84
CA LEU A 100 4.80 4.96 -26.69
C LEU A 100 3.49 5.63 -26.27
N SER A 101 2.36 5.17 -26.83
CA SER A 101 1.02 5.68 -26.50
C SER A 101 0.36 4.87 -25.39
N CYS A 102 -0.21 5.54 -24.40
CA CYS A 102 -0.92 4.90 -23.28
C CYS A 102 -2.36 4.47 -23.63
N GLN A 103 -2.87 4.80 -24.83
CA GLN A 103 -4.24 4.48 -25.26
C GLN A 103 -4.58 2.97 -25.27
N GLY A 104 -3.56 2.10 -25.32
CA GLY A 104 -3.73 0.65 -25.22
C GLY A 104 -4.02 0.13 -23.80
N LEU A 105 -3.76 0.93 -22.76
CA LEU A 105 -3.83 0.51 -21.35
C LEU A 105 -5.25 0.64 -20.79
N LYS A 106 -6.11 -0.34 -21.09
CA LYS A 106 -7.56 -0.29 -20.85
C LYS A 106 -7.96 -0.58 -19.40
N SER A 107 -7.19 -1.38 -18.69
CA SER A 107 -7.48 -1.84 -17.34
C SER A 107 -6.50 -1.27 -16.30
N TYR A 108 -6.97 -1.20 -15.05
CA TYR A 108 -6.13 -0.81 -13.91
C TYR A 108 -4.88 -1.67 -13.75
N ARG A 109 -4.95 -2.97 -14.10
CA ARG A 109 -3.81 -3.90 -14.03
C ARG A 109 -2.76 -3.61 -15.10
N GLU A 110 -3.18 -3.36 -16.34
CA GLU A 110 -2.25 -2.95 -17.42
C GLU A 110 -1.60 -1.61 -17.09
N GLN A 111 -2.36 -0.64 -16.58
CA GLN A 111 -1.82 0.66 -16.15
C GLN A 111 -0.82 0.51 -14.99
N ARG A 112 -1.11 -0.31 -13.97
CA ARG A 112 -0.16 -0.58 -12.88
C ARG A 112 1.09 -1.31 -13.35
N LEU A 113 0.99 -2.24 -14.31
CA LEU A 113 2.17 -2.88 -14.91
C LEU A 113 3.01 -1.89 -15.73
N ALA A 114 2.36 -1.00 -16.49
CA ALA A 114 3.04 0.06 -17.22
C ALA A 114 3.75 1.03 -16.25
N HIS A 115 3.11 1.44 -15.15
CA HIS A 115 3.73 2.29 -14.13
C HIS A 115 4.94 1.61 -13.47
N LEU A 116 4.83 0.31 -13.15
CA LEU A 116 5.95 -0.51 -12.67
C LEU A 116 7.12 -0.53 -13.67
N VAL A 117 6.86 -0.81 -14.95
CA VAL A 117 7.94 -0.90 -15.95
C VAL A 117 8.55 0.48 -16.24
N LEU A 118 7.74 1.52 -16.43
CA LEU A 118 8.22 2.89 -16.71
C LEU A 118 9.00 3.47 -15.52
N SER A 119 8.57 3.19 -14.28
CA SER A 119 9.31 3.60 -13.08
C SER A 119 10.65 2.86 -12.95
N PHE A 120 10.69 1.55 -13.17
CA PHE A 120 11.95 0.78 -13.15
C PHE A 120 12.93 1.24 -14.24
N ILE A 121 12.45 1.49 -15.46
CA ILE A 121 13.28 2.06 -16.55
C ILE A 121 13.77 3.46 -16.16
N THR A 122 12.93 4.29 -15.55
CA THR A 122 13.30 5.64 -15.08
C THR A 122 14.40 5.58 -14.02
N MET A 123 14.26 4.76 -12.97
CA MET A 123 15.30 4.64 -11.94
C MET A 123 16.59 4.05 -12.50
N GLY A 124 16.49 3.06 -13.40
CA GLY A 124 17.63 2.50 -14.11
C GLY A 124 18.37 3.55 -14.93
N TYR A 125 17.64 4.34 -15.73
CA TYR A 125 18.21 5.40 -16.57
C TYR A 125 18.87 6.52 -15.76
N VAL A 126 18.20 7.02 -14.72
CA VAL A 126 18.70 8.12 -13.87
C VAL A 126 19.96 7.71 -13.12
N TRP A 127 20.00 6.49 -12.57
CA TRP A 127 21.05 6.02 -11.66
C TRP A 127 22.05 5.01 -12.26
N GLN A 128 22.06 4.80 -13.59
CA GLN A 128 22.95 3.80 -14.23
C GLN A 128 24.45 4.00 -13.93
N GLU A 129 24.92 5.25 -13.85
CA GLU A 129 26.31 5.60 -13.49
C GLU A 129 26.51 5.83 -11.97
N GLY A 130 25.53 5.40 -11.15
CA GLY A 130 25.52 5.64 -9.71
C GLY A 130 25.16 7.07 -9.32
N GLN A 131 25.51 7.44 -8.08
CA GLN A 131 25.11 8.73 -7.48
C GLN A 131 26.03 9.92 -7.82
N THR A 132 27.17 9.67 -8.46
CA THR A 132 28.16 10.71 -8.81
C THR A 132 27.91 11.33 -10.17
N GLN A 133 27.18 10.65 -11.06
CA GLN A 133 26.84 11.12 -12.41
C GLN A 133 25.38 10.77 -12.80
N PRO A 134 24.37 11.15 -12.00
CA PRO A 134 22.98 10.89 -12.34
C PRO A 134 22.56 11.62 -13.63
N LYS A 135 21.54 11.10 -14.32
CA LYS A 135 20.92 11.83 -15.44
C LYS A 135 19.89 12.83 -14.92
N GLU A 136 20.13 14.10 -15.18
CA GLU A 136 19.29 15.22 -14.69
C GLU A 136 18.05 15.51 -15.57
N VAL A 137 17.98 14.91 -16.76
CA VAL A 137 16.86 15.04 -17.71
C VAL A 137 16.33 13.65 -18.05
N LEU A 138 15.04 13.42 -17.84
CA LEU A 138 14.32 12.23 -18.31
C LEU A 138 13.86 12.47 -19.76
N PRO A 139 14.31 11.67 -20.75
CA PRO A 139 13.98 11.89 -22.15
C PRO A 139 12.48 11.84 -22.43
N ARG A 140 12.01 12.68 -23.36
CA ARG A 140 10.59 12.89 -23.69
C ARG A 140 9.83 11.59 -23.92
N ASN A 141 10.46 10.64 -24.62
CA ASN A 141 9.84 9.37 -25.01
C ASN A 141 9.59 8.43 -23.81
N LEU A 142 10.24 8.69 -22.66
CA LEU A 142 9.98 8.04 -21.37
C LEU A 142 9.12 8.92 -20.45
N ALA A 143 9.43 10.22 -20.38
CA ALA A 143 8.77 11.18 -19.51
C ALA A 143 7.26 11.33 -19.79
N LEU A 144 6.88 11.47 -21.07
CA LEU A 144 5.48 11.63 -21.47
C LEU A 144 4.58 10.43 -21.08
N PRO A 145 4.86 9.18 -21.52
CA PRO A 145 4.00 8.05 -21.17
C PRO A 145 4.03 7.75 -19.67
N PHE A 146 5.15 7.98 -18.99
CA PHE A 146 5.21 7.77 -17.54
C PHE A 146 4.27 8.74 -16.81
N VAL A 147 4.36 10.05 -17.10
CA VAL A 147 3.49 11.06 -16.48
C VAL A 147 2.02 10.87 -16.85
N GLU A 148 1.71 10.39 -18.06
CA GLU A 148 0.33 10.05 -18.45
C GLU A 148 -0.23 8.88 -17.62
N VAL A 149 0.51 7.76 -17.49
CA VAL A 149 0.09 6.62 -16.66
C VAL A 149 0.00 7.00 -15.18
N SER A 150 0.97 7.77 -14.66
CA SER A 150 0.97 8.30 -13.29
C SER A 150 -0.28 9.13 -13.01
N ARG A 151 -0.64 10.05 -13.91
CA ARG A 151 -1.86 10.86 -13.82
C ARG A 151 -3.12 9.99 -13.81
N ASN A 152 -3.21 9.01 -14.70
CA ASN A 152 -4.36 8.10 -14.81
C ASN A 152 -4.56 7.24 -13.54
N LEU A 153 -3.47 6.87 -12.87
CA LEU A 153 -3.47 6.10 -11.62
C LEU A 153 -3.61 6.95 -10.35
N GLY A 154 -3.42 8.27 -10.44
CA GLY A 154 -3.31 9.15 -9.27
C GLY A 154 -2.05 8.88 -8.42
N LEU A 155 -0.94 8.51 -9.08
CA LEU A 155 0.38 8.30 -8.49
C LEU A 155 1.40 9.33 -9.04
N PRO A 156 2.52 9.57 -8.36
CA PRO A 156 3.61 10.40 -8.88
C PRO A 156 4.48 9.61 -9.86
N PRO A 157 5.11 10.27 -10.87
CA PRO A 157 5.99 9.64 -11.86
C PRO A 157 7.39 9.33 -11.30
N ILE A 158 7.44 8.50 -10.27
CA ILE A 158 8.65 7.93 -9.66
C ILE A 158 8.35 6.49 -9.22
N LEU A 159 9.38 5.68 -8.99
CA LEU A 159 9.24 4.36 -8.36
C LEU A 159 8.73 4.49 -6.91
N ALA A 160 7.44 4.21 -6.70
CA ALA A 160 6.82 4.18 -5.39
C ALA A 160 6.77 2.76 -4.80
N HIS A 161 6.54 2.65 -3.49
CA HIS A 161 6.29 1.37 -2.80
C HIS A 161 5.13 0.57 -3.43
N ALA A 162 4.11 1.26 -3.94
CA ALA A 162 3.00 0.66 -4.66
C ALA A 162 3.45 -0.14 -5.90
N ASP A 163 4.48 0.33 -6.61
CA ASP A 163 5.06 -0.38 -7.75
C ASP A 163 6.04 -1.44 -7.28
N LEU A 164 7.06 -0.99 -6.53
CA LEU A 164 8.21 -1.78 -6.09
C LEU A 164 7.82 -3.05 -5.31
N VAL A 165 6.75 -2.97 -4.52
CA VAL A 165 6.31 -4.05 -3.63
C VAL A 165 4.96 -4.59 -4.08
N LEU A 166 3.90 -3.78 -4.05
CA LEU A 166 2.53 -4.33 -4.18
C LEU A 166 2.26 -4.95 -5.56
N THR A 167 2.89 -4.42 -6.62
CA THR A 167 2.70 -4.87 -8.01
C THR A 167 3.85 -5.74 -8.55
N ASN A 168 5.08 -5.58 -8.05
CA ASN A 168 6.26 -6.26 -8.61
C ASN A 168 6.44 -7.71 -8.14
N TRP A 169 5.40 -8.55 -8.25
CA TRP A 169 5.52 -9.97 -7.91
C TRP A 169 4.56 -10.87 -8.68
N THR A 170 4.95 -12.14 -8.82
CA THR A 170 4.14 -13.20 -9.40
C THR A 170 4.36 -14.54 -8.67
N THR A 171 3.47 -15.51 -8.91
CA THR A 171 3.56 -16.86 -8.34
C THR A 171 4.16 -17.84 -9.34
N ARG A 172 5.19 -18.59 -8.92
CA ARG A 172 5.76 -19.71 -9.70
C ARG A 172 4.74 -20.83 -9.89
N ASN A 173 3.90 -21.08 -8.88
CA ASN A 173 2.76 -21.98 -8.96
C ASN A 173 1.54 -21.35 -8.25
N PRO A 174 0.46 -20.99 -8.98
CA PRO A 174 -0.75 -20.40 -8.40
C PRO A 174 -1.48 -21.26 -7.37
N GLU A 175 -1.31 -22.59 -7.39
CA GLU A 175 -1.98 -23.54 -6.48
C GLU A 175 -1.29 -23.71 -5.12
N ARG A 176 -0.11 -23.09 -4.95
CA ARG A 176 0.70 -23.11 -3.74
C ARG A 176 0.53 -21.83 -2.92
N SER A 177 0.89 -21.91 -1.64
CA SER A 177 0.91 -20.78 -0.71
C SER A 177 1.78 -19.61 -1.21
N LEU A 178 1.41 -18.39 -0.79
CA LEU A 178 2.21 -17.19 -0.98
C LEU A 178 3.36 -17.17 0.03
N GLU A 179 4.40 -17.92 -0.29
CA GLU A 179 5.68 -18.03 0.43
C GLU A 179 6.83 -17.63 -0.49
N ILE A 180 7.92 -17.07 0.03
CA ILE A 180 9.03 -16.52 -0.77
C ILE A 180 9.67 -17.50 -1.78
N ARG A 181 9.59 -18.82 -1.51
CA ARG A 181 10.04 -19.88 -2.42
C ARG A 181 9.12 -20.08 -3.63
N ASN A 182 7.84 -19.72 -3.51
CA ASN A 182 6.83 -19.77 -4.57
C ASN A 182 6.62 -18.41 -5.26
N LEU A 183 7.26 -17.34 -4.78
CA LEU A 183 7.17 -16.01 -5.37
C LEU A 183 8.37 -15.70 -6.27
N ASP A 184 8.16 -14.77 -7.20
CA ASP A 184 9.22 -14.12 -7.96
C ASP A 184 8.88 -12.66 -8.27
N ILE A 185 9.88 -11.86 -8.64
CA ILE A 185 9.69 -10.46 -9.09
C ILE A 185 9.42 -10.40 -10.59
N ILE A 186 8.71 -9.37 -11.05
CA ILE A 186 8.37 -9.18 -12.48
C ILE A 186 9.48 -8.38 -13.20
N VAL A 187 9.93 -7.30 -12.55
CA VAL A 187 10.96 -6.39 -13.06
C VAL A 187 12.07 -6.28 -12.00
N SER A 188 13.32 -6.16 -12.45
CA SER A 188 14.50 -6.13 -11.57
C SER A 188 15.41 -4.94 -11.89
N LEU A 189 16.20 -4.56 -10.90
CA LEU A 189 17.26 -3.55 -10.94
C LEU A 189 18.56 -4.20 -10.41
N PRO A 190 19.73 -3.53 -10.47
CA PRO A 190 20.95 -4.05 -9.87
C PRO A 190 20.77 -4.36 -8.36
N GLY A 191 21.34 -5.48 -7.92
CA GLY A 191 21.20 -6.00 -6.55
C GLY A 191 20.89 -7.51 -6.47
N GLY A 192 20.53 -8.14 -7.58
CA GLY A 192 20.41 -9.61 -7.68
C GLY A 192 19.44 -10.23 -6.66
N GLU A 193 19.82 -11.35 -6.06
CA GLU A 193 18.99 -12.01 -5.05
C GLU A 193 18.71 -11.14 -3.81
N SER A 194 19.58 -10.18 -3.46
CA SER A 194 19.29 -9.24 -2.37
C SER A 194 18.17 -8.26 -2.71
N LEU A 195 18.05 -7.83 -3.98
CA LEU A 195 16.91 -7.00 -4.41
C LEU A 195 15.62 -7.82 -4.44
N ARG A 196 15.69 -9.03 -5.01
CA ARG A 196 14.58 -9.99 -5.02
C ARG A 196 14.10 -10.31 -3.60
N GLY A 197 15.04 -10.56 -2.69
CA GLY A 197 14.79 -10.77 -1.26
C GLY A 197 14.13 -9.56 -0.59
N PHE A 198 14.66 -8.36 -0.80
CA PHE A 198 14.12 -7.12 -0.24
C PHE A 198 12.67 -6.88 -0.68
N ILE A 199 12.39 -7.02 -1.97
CA ILE A 199 11.03 -6.87 -2.52
C ILE A 199 10.11 -7.95 -1.94
N LEU A 200 10.47 -9.23 -2.07
CA LEU A 200 9.57 -10.33 -1.70
C LEU A 200 9.34 -10.46 -0.19
N VAL A 201 10.32 -10.17 0.67
CA VAL A 201 10.08 -10.08 2.12
C VAL A 201 9.13 -8.93 2.43
N THR A 202 9.25 -7.78 1.75
CA THR A 202 8.31 -6.67 1.93
C THR A 202 6.89 -7.01 1.45
N VAL A 203 6.75 -7.77 0.36
CA VAL A 203 5.44 -8.33 -0.07
C VAL A 203 4.85 -9.24 1.00
N LEU A 204 5.67 -10.08 1.65
CA LEU A 204 5.20 -10.93 2.74
C LEU A 204 4.82 -10.13 4.00
N VAL A 205 5.51 -9.03 4.30
CA VAL A 205 5.13 -8.08 5.36
C VAL A 205 3.76 -7.46 5.10
N GLU A 206 3.52 -6.95 3.89
CA GLU A 206 2.21 -6.42 3.47
C GLU A 206 1.11 -7.50 3.52
N LYS A 207 1.43 -8.74 3.13
CA LYS A 207 0.53 -9.89 3.26
C LYS A 207 0.22 -10.22 4.73
N ALA A 208 1.20 -10.15 5.63
CA ALA A 208 1.03 -10.41 7.06
C ALA A 208 0.13 -9.37 7.75
N ALA A 209 -0.01 -8.18 7.17
CA ALA A 209 -0.91 -7.13 7.65
C ALA A 209 -2.39 -7.32 7.28
N VAL A 210 -2.72 -8.19 6.32
CA VAL A 210 -4.10 -8.34 5.81
C VAL A 210 -5.12 -8.67 6.92
N PRO A 211 -4.85 -9.58 7.88
CA PRO A 211 -5.74 -9.81 9.02
C PRO A 211 -5.95 -8.56 9.89
N GLY A 212 -4.88 -7.78 10.14
CA GLY A 212 -4.95 -6.52 10.88
C GLY A 212 -5.80 -5.47 10.17
N ILE A 213 -5.63 -5.29 8.86
CA ILE A 213 -6.48 -4.39 8.05
C ILE A 213 -7.96 -4.82 8.10
N MET A 214 -8.24 -6.12 8.03
CA MET A 214 -9.61 -6.63 8.22
C MET A 214 -10.13 -6.38 9.64
N ALA A 215 -9.26 -6.46 10.66
CA ALA A 215 -9.59 -6.17 12.04
C ALA A 215 -9.96 -4.69 12.26
N LEU A 216 -9.29 -3.73 11.61
CA LEU A 216 -9.67 -2.30 11.69
C LEU A 216 -11.14 -2.11 11.26
N VAL A 217 -11.52 -2.70 10.13
CA VAL A 217 -12.89 -2.62 9.59
C VAL A 217 -13.90 -3.29 10.54
N GLN A 218 -13.53 -4.42 11.16
CA GLN A 218 -14.39 -5.08 12.15
C GLN A 218 -14.55 -4.26 13.43
N ALA A 219 -13.46 -3.64 13.91
CA ALA A 219 -13.45 -2.82 15.11
C ALA A 219 -14.26 -1.52 14.95
N VAL A 220 -14.08 -0.80 13.85
CA VAL A 220 -14.90 0.40 13.52
C VAL A 220 -16.40 0.04 13.49
N ASN A 221 -16.76 -1.10 12.90
CA ASN A 221 -18.14 -1.59 12.90
C ASN A 221 -18.63 -2.02 14.30
N ALA A 222 -17.74 -2.52 15.16
CA ALA A 222 -18.07 -2.90 16.53
C ALA A 222 -18.32 -1.68 17.43
N ILE A 223 -17.50 -0.62 17.30
CA ILE A 223 -17.69 0.67 17.98
C ILE A 223 -19.04 1.27 17.59
N LEU A 224 -19.31 1.40 16.29
CA LEU A 224 -20.59 1.93 15.75
C LEU A 224 -21.84 1.13 16.15
N GLN A 225 -21.68 -0.08 16.68
CA GLN A 225 -22.77 -0.96 17.11
C GLN A 225 -22.75 -1.23 18.62
N HIS A 226 -21.84 -0.59 19.37
CA HIS A 226 -21.59 -0.83 20.80
C HIS A 226 -21.40 -2.32 21.15
N ARG A 227 -20.55 -3.01 20.39
CA ARG A 227 -20.30 -4.46 20.50
C ARG A 227 -18.89 -4.75 21.03
N ASP A 228 -18.66 -4.49 22.30
CA ASP A 228 -17.34 -4.63 22.94
C ASP A 228 -16.71 -6.02 22.77
N ASN A 229 -17.49 -7.11 22.88
CA ASN A 229 -16.99 -8.48 22.61
C ASN A 229 -16.51 -8.70 21.16
N SER A 230 -16.97 -7.90 20.20
CA SER A 230 -16.47 -7.92 18.82
C SER A 230 -15.28 -6.98 18.63
N LEU A 231 -15.28 -5.83 19.32
CA LEU A 231 -14.14 -4.91 19.36
C LEU A 231 -12.90 -5.60 19.96
N LEU A 232 -13.07 -6.26 21.11
CA LEU A 232 -12.03 -7.02 21.80
C LEU A 232 -11.35 -8.04 20.86
N ARG A 233 -12.14 -8.87 20.18
CA ARG A 233 -11.64 -9.87 19.23
C ARG A 233 -10.93 -9.23 18.02
N ALA A 234 -11.41 -8.08 17.55
CA ALA A 234 -10.74 -7.33 16.49
C ALA A 234 -9.39 -6.77 16.97
N LEU A 235 -9.31 -6.17 18.16
CA LEU A 235 -8.04 -5.70 18.74
C LEU A 235 -7.05 -6.85 18.94
N GLN A 236 -7.50 -8.00 19.46
CA GLN A 236 -6.67 -9.21 19.56
C GLN A 236 -6.12 -9.66 18.19
N GLN A 237 -6.95 -9.64 17.14
CA GLN A 237 -6.52 -9.97 15.78
C GLN A 237 -5.57 -8.92 15.18
N LEU A 238 -5.75 -7.64 15.50
CA LEU A 238 -4.84 -6.56 15.12
C LEU A 238 -3.46 -6.77 15.74
N ARG A 239 -3.38 -7.00 17.06
CA ARG A 239 -2.13 -7.30 17.78
C ARG A 239 -1.38 -8.47 17.13
N LEU A 240 -2.06 -9.60 16.92
CA LEU A 240 -1.46 -10.79 16.30
C LEU A 240 -0.92 -10.49 14.90
N SER A 241 -1.64 -9.68 14.11
CA SER A 241 -1.19 -9.27 12.77
C SER A 241 0.04 -8.35 12.83
N ILE A 242 0.12 -7.43 13.80
CA ILE A 242 1.31 -6.59 14.02
C ILE A 242 2.52 -7.45 14.42
N GLN A 243 2.33 -8.43 15.30
CA GLN A 243 3.38 -9.40 15.67
C GLN A 243 3.83 -10.24 14.46
N ASP A 244 2.90 -10.67 13.60
CA ASP A 244 3.22 -11.39 12.35
C ASP A 244 4.00 -10.54 11.35
N ILE A 245 3.68 -9.24 11.24
CA ILE A 245 4.47 -8.27 10.46
C ILE A 245 5.92 -8.22 11.00
N THR A 246 6.11 -8.05 12.31
CA THR A 246 7.44 -8.01 12.94
C THR A 246 8.23 -9.29 12.69
N ARG A 247 7.62 -10.47 12.90
CA ARG A 247 8.24 -11.78 12.62
C ARG A 247 8.62 -11.93 11.14
N THR A 248 7.77 -11.46 10.23
CA THR A 248 8.01 -11.54 8.79
C THR A 248 9.12 -10.58 8.33
N LEU A 249 9.18 -9.37 8.89
CA LEU A 249 10.24 -8.40 8.62
C LEU A 249 11.63 -8.95 8.98
N GLY A 250 11.72 -9.82 10.00
CA GLY A 250 12.96 -10.50 10.36
C GLY A 250 13.54 -11.41 9.28
N GLN A 251 12.74 -11.84 8.29
CA GLN A 251 13.24 -12.60 7.14
C GLN A 251 14.22 -11.79 6.28
N MET A 252 14.25 -10.45 6.39
CA MET A 252 15.25 -9.62 5.71
C MET A 252 16.68 -10.10 5.96
N HIS A 253 16.96 -10.58 7.17
CA HIS A 253 18.28 -11.11 7.55
C HIS A 253 18.74 -12.35 6.78
N ASN A 254 17.81 -13.08 6.18
CA ASN A 254 18.08 -14.33 5.45
C ASN A 254 18.17 -14.12 3.93
N TYR A 255 17.58 -13.02 3.42
CA TYR A 255 17.39 -12.80 1.98
C TYR A 255 18.00 -11.50 1.45
N VAL A 256 18.50 -10.62 2.31
CA VAL A 256 19.11 -9.34 1.91
C VAL A 256 20.49 -9.21 2.54
N ASP A 257 21.50 -9.09 1.69
CA ASP A 257 22.85 -8.72 2.09
C ASP A 257 22.93 -7.21 2.42
N PRO A 258 23.44 -6.81 3.61
CA PRO A 258 23.55 -5.40 4.00
C PRO A 258 24.45 -4.54 3.10
N ASP A 259 25.57 -5.08 2.63
CA ASP A 259 26.52 -4.33 1.81
C ASP A 259 25.95 -4.11 0.40
N ILE A 260 25.28 -5.11 -0.19
CA ILE A 260 24.56 -4.98 -1.47
C ILE A 260 23.36 -4.01 -1.34
N PHE A 261 22.62 -4.07 -0.23
CA PHE A 261 21.52 -3.13 0.01
C PHE A 261 22.03 -1.68 0.05
N TYR A 262 23.06 -1.42 0.86
CA TYR A 262 23.58 -0.07 1.06
C TYR A 262 24.23 0.53 -0.19
N ALA A 263 25.07 -0.26 -0.88
CA ALA A 263 25.92 0.20 -1.97
C ALA A 263 25.27 0.11 -3.35
N VAL A 264 24.25 -0.74 -3.54
CA VAL A 264 23.60 -0.95 -4.84
C VAL A 264 22.12 -0.60 -4.79
N ILE A 265 21.31 -1.36 -4.02
CA ILE A 265 19.85 -1.25 -4.05
C ILE A 265 19.37 0.15 -3.66
N ARG A 266 19.94 0.71 -2.58
CA ARG A 266 19.58 2.02 -2.06
C ARG A 266 19.74 3.15 -3.08
N ILE A 267 20.70 3.02 -4.01
CA ILE A 267 20.90 4.00 -5.09
C ILE A 267 19.65 4.06 -5.97
N PHE A 268 19.23 2.92 -6.52
CA PHE A 268 18.07 2.83 -7.43
C PHE A 268 16.71 3.08 -6.76
N LEU A 269 16.65 3.09 -5.42
CA LEU A 269 15.45 3.48 -4.66
C LEU A 269 15.43 4.97 -4.26
N SER A 270 16.52 5.70 -4.48
CA SER A 270 16.63 7.12 -4.11
C SER A 270 15.89 8.02 -5.11
N GLY A 271 15.09 8.96 -4.60
CA GLY A 271 14.44 9.98 -5.42
C GLY A 271 15.34 11.22 -5.62
N TRP A 272 14.75 12.29 -6.14
CA TRP A 272 15.40 13.58 -6.43
C TRP A 272 14.70 14.74 -5.71
N LYS A 273 14.01 14.43 -4.60
CA LYS A 273 13.62 15.38 -3.56
C LYS A 273 14.50 15.17 -2.33
N ASP A 274 14.99 16.26 -1.77
CA ASP A 274 15.88 16.28 -0.60
C ASP A 274 17.13 15.39 -0.76
N ASN A 275 17.56 15.16 -2.02
CA ASN A 275 18.72 14.36 -2.40
C ASN A 275 19.89 15.27 -2.85
N PRO A 276 21.03 15.27 -2.15
CA PRO A 276 22.21 16.06 -2.52
C PRO A 276 22.81 15.75 -3.90
N ALA A 277 22.60 14.54 -4.43
CA ALA A 277 23.05 14.18 -5.79
C ALA A 277 22.14 14.76 -6.89
N MET A 278 20.94 15.22 -6.55
CA MET A 278 19.95 15.79 -7.46
C MET A 278 19.30 17.04 -6.82
N PRO A 279 20.07 18.11 -6.50
CA PRO A 279 19.62 19.21 -5.64
C PRO A 279 18.51 20.05 -6.27
N VAL A 280 18.50 20.14 -7.61
CA VAL A 280 17.48 20.88 -8.38
C VAL A 280 16.22 20.05 -8.64
N GLY A 281 16.30 18.73 -8.66
CA GLY A 281 15.22 17.83 -9.09
C GLY A 281 15.57 17.10 -10.39
N LEU A 282 14.58 16.50 -11.05
CA LEU A 282 14.70 15.84 -12.35
C LEU A 282 13.82 16.57 -13.38
N THR A 283 14.39 16.95 -14.52
CA THR A 283 13.62 17.59 -15.61
C THR A 283 12.89 16.51 -16.43
N TYR A 284 11.58 16.67 -16.60
CA TYR A 284 10.76 15.76 -17.42
C TYR A 284 10.55 16.39 -18.79
N GLU A 285 11.35 15.98 -19.77
CA GLU A 285 11.35 16.60 -21.09
C GLU A 285 9.96 16.50 -21.75
N GLY A 286 9.46 17.63 -22.27
CA GLY A 286 8.12 17.73 -22.85
C GLY A 286 6.96 17.74 -21.84
N VAL A 287 7.22 17.64 -20.54
CA VAL A 287 6.21 17.72 -19.46
C VAL A 287 6.33 19.03 -18.67
N SER A 288 7.55 19.37 -18.25
CA SER A 288 7.84 20.54 -17.42
C SER A 288 9.19 21.14 -17.82
N THR A 289 9.27 22.47 -17.92
CA THR A 289 10.54 23.20 -18.08
C THR A 289 11.33 23.25 -16.77
N GLU A 290 10.63 23.27 -15.64
CA GLU A 290 11.23 23.25 -14.31
C GLU A 290 11.47 21.80 -13.82
N PRO A 291 12.61 21.50 -13.17
CA PRO A 291 12.84 20.19 -12.57
C PRO A 291 11.82 19.85 -11.48
N LEU A 292 11.23 18.66 -11.56
CA LEU A 292 10.26 18.17 -10.58
C LEU A 292 10.97 17.47 -9.41
N LYS A 293 10.39 17.50 -8.21
CA LYS A 293 10.99 16.94 -6.97
C LYS A 293 10.11 15.85 -6.35
N TYR A 294 10.52 14.58 -6.51
CA TYR A 294 9.85 13.41 -5.93
C TYR A 294 10.76 12.63 -4.96
N SER A 295 10.20 12.21 -3.83
CA SER A 295 10.87 11.37 -2.81
C SER A 295 10.96 9.92 -3.28
N GLY A 296 12.08 9.26 -2.98
CA GLY A 296 12.28 7.86 -3.35
C GLY A 296 11.42 6.88 -2.55
N GLY A 297 11.45 5.62 -2.97
CA GLY A 297 10.68 4.53 -2.36
C GLY A 297 11.04 4.35 -0.88
N SER A 298 10.03 4.27 -0.02
CA SER A 298 10.19 4.18 1.44
C SER A 298 9.08 3.34 2.07
N ALA A 299 9.38 2.61 3.14
CA ALA A 299 8.37 1.93 3.95
C ALA A 299 7.29 2.88 4.50
N ALA A 300 7.59 4.18 4.62
CA ALA A 300 6.61 5.21 4.98
C ALA A 300 5.52 5.46 3.93
N GLN A 301 5.64 4.88 2.72
CA GLN A 301 4.61 4.84 1.68
C GLN A 301 3.69 3.61 1.80
N SER A 302 3.91 2.72 2.78
CA SER A 302 3.00 1.61 3.09
C SER A 302 1.73 2.12 3.75
N THR A 303 0.58 1.84 3.12
CA THR A 303 -0.76 2.17 3.63
C THR A 303 -1.03 1.55 5.02
N VAL A 304 -0.46 0.38 5.29
CA VAL A 304 -0.69 -0.40 6.52
C VAL A 304 -0.31 0.39 7.77
N LEU A 305 0.90 0.98 7.78
CA LEU A 305 1.44 1.68 8.95
C LEU A 305 0.58 2.90 9.31
N HIS A 306 0.08 3.62 8.29
CA HIS A 306 -0.79 4.79 8.49
C HIS A 306 -2.18 4.39 8.95
N ALA A 307 -2.75 3.30 8.42
CA ALA A 307 -4.05 2.80 8.84
C ALA A 307 -4.04 2.32 10.31
N PHE A 308 -2.94 1.72 10.77
CA PHE A 308 -2.77 1.37 12.18
C PHE A 308 -2.60 2.61 13.07
N ASP A 309 -1.84 3.61 12.62
CA ASP A 309 -1.66 4.87 13.37
C ASP A 309 -2.98 5.64 13.54
N GLU A 310 -3.73 5.84 12.47
CA GLU A 310 -5.02 6.55 12.53
C GLU A 310 -6.02 5.78 13.40
N PHE A 311 -6.11 4.44 13.25
CA PHE A 311 -7.06 3.63 14.02
C PHE A 311 -6.73 3.58 15.52
N LEU A 312 -5.44 3.50 15.87
CA LEU A 312 -5.00 3.52 17.26
C LEU A 312 -4.96 4.95 17.84
N GLY A 313 -5.12 6.00 17.04
CA GLY A 313 -5.06 7.39 17.48
C GLY A 313 -3.65 7.85 17.85
N ILE A 314 -2.64 7.47 17.07
CA ILE A 314 -1.22 7.82 17.30
C ILE A 314 -0.92 9.24 16.79
N CYS A 315 -0.62 10.16 17.71
CA CYS A 315 -0.30 11.55 17.38
C CYS A 315 1.22 11.77 17.20
N HIS A 316 1.69 11.76 15.96
CA HIS A 316 3.10 12.02 15.62
C HIS A 316 3.53 13.48 15.87
N SER A 317 4.84 13.72 16.02
CA SER A 317 5.35 15.11 16.03
C SER A 317 5.10 15.78 14.68
N LYS A 318 5.04 17.11 14.65
CA LYS A 318 4.72 17.87 13.43
C LYS A 318 5.62 17.49 12.25
N GLU A 319 6.92 17.35 12.48
CA GLU A 319 7.93 17.05 11.46
C GLU A 319 7.73 15.62 10.89
N SER A 320 7.43 14.67 11.77
CA SER A 320 7.13 13.28 11.42
C SER A 320 5.78 13.15 10.70
N ALA A 321 4.76 13.86 11.17
CA ALA A 321 3.43 13.94 10.54
C ALA A 321 3.51 14.59 9.15
N ASP A 322 4.19 15.73 9.01
CA ASP A 322 4.41 16.42 7.73
C ASP A 322 5.08 15.50 6.71
N PHE A 323 6.05 14.67 7.12
CA PHE A 323 6.66 13.67 6.24
C PHE A 323 5.69 12.53 5.90
N LEU A 324 5.00 11.96 6.89
CA LEU A 324 4.03 10.88 6.69
C LEU A 324 2.88 11.31 5.77
N HIS A 325 2.28 12.48 5.98
CA HIS A 325 1.24 13.01 5.10
C HIS A 325 1.76 13.19 3.66
N ARG A 326 2.99 13.68 3.46
CA ARG A 326 3.61 13.71 2.11
C ARG A 326 3.77 12.32 1.50
N MET A 327 3.99 11.27 2.28
CA MET A 327 4.08 9.90 1.77
C MET A 327 2.73 9.31 1.34
N ARG A 328 1.59 9.85 1.82
CA ARG A 328 0.26 9.47 1.31
C ARG A 328 0.09 9.81 -0.16
N GLU A 329 0.79 10.82 -0.68
CA GLU A 329 0.78 11.15 -2.11
C GLU A 329 1.43 10.11 -3.02
N TYR A 330 2.14 9.12 -2.45
CA TYR A 330 2.76 7.99 -3.16
C TYR A 330 1.94 6.70 -3.03
N MET A 331 0.75 6.78 -2.39
CA MET A 331 -0.19 5.67 -2.24
C MET A 331 -1.29 5.76 -3.31
N PRO A 332 -1.83 4.62 -3.79
CA PRO A 332 -2.98 4.61 -4.69
C PRO A 332 -4.17 5.40 -4.08
N PRO A 333 -4.98 6.13 -4.87
CA PRO A 333 -6.07 6.96 -4.34
C PRO A 333 -7.07 6.21 -3.44
N SER A 334 -7.39 4.96 -3.75
CA SER A 334 -8.26 4.11 -2.92
C SER A 334 -7.63 3.73 -1.56
N HIS A 335 -6.31 3.75 -1.46
CA HIS A 335 -5.57 3.51 -0.22
C HIS A 335 -5.55 4.76 0.66
N LYS A 336 -5.34 5.95 0.07
CA LYS A 336 -5.49 7.24 0.79
C LYS A 336 -6.90 7.37 1.38
N ALA A 337 -7.92 7.14 0.53
CA ALA A 337 -9.33 7.20 0.93
C ALA A 337 -9.65 6.20 2.06
N PHE A 338 -9.01 5.03 2.11
CA PHE A 338 -9.16 4.10 3.23
C PHE A 338 -8.58 4.67 4.54
N ILE A 339 -7.41 5.30 4.51
CA ILE A 339 -6.80 5.95 5.69
C ILE A 339 -7.68 7.10 6.18
N GLU A 340 -8.18 7.95 5.27
CA GLU A 340 -9.11 9.04 5.57
C GLU A 340 -10.43 8.55 6.17
N GLU A 341 -10.92 7.39 5.73
CA GLU A 341 -12.14 6.77 6.24
C GLU A 341 -11.97 6.20 7.66
N ILE A 342 -10.79 5.67 7.98
CA ILE A 342 -10.40 5.26 9.33
C ILE A 342 -10.26 6.48 10.24
N HIS A 343 -9.59 7.55 9.78
CA HIS A 343 -9.47 8.81 10.52
C HIS A 343 -10.85 9.45 10.82
N SER A 344 -11.80 9.33 9.89
CA SER A 344 -13.16 9.86 10.04
C SER A 344 -14.11 8.94 10.84
N ALA A 345 -13.64 7.81 11.36
CA ALA A 345 -14.42 6.91 12.20
C ALA A 345 -14.51 7.42 13.66
N PRO A 346 -15.44 6.92 14.49
CA PRO A 346 -15.45 7.24 15.90
C PRO A 346 -14.13 6.81 16.57
N SER A 347 -13.59 7.68 17.43
CA SER A 347 -12.32 7.49 18.12
C SER A 347 -12.32 6.22 18.97
N LEU A 348 -11.39 5.32 18.67
CA LEU A 348 -11.15 4.11 19.45
C LEU A 348 -10.72 4.44 20.89
N ARG A 349 -9.84 5.42 21.05
CA ARG A 349 -9.32 5.85 22.37
C ARG A 349 -10.46 6.35 23.26
N ASP A 350 -11.34 7.19 22.71
CA ASP A 350 -12.45 7.76 23.47
C ASP A 350 -13.50 6.70 23.80
N HIS A 351 -13.76 5.73 22.90
CA HIS A 351 -14.62 4.57 23.19
C HIS A 351 -14.05 3.73 24.34
N ILE A 352 -12.75 3.44 24.33
CA ILE A 352 -12.10 2.65 25.40
C ILE A 352 -12.19 3.40 26.73
N LEU A 353 -11.79 4.68 26.77
CA LEU A 353 -11.80 5.49 28.00
C LEU A 353 -13.22 5.66 28.57
N SER A 354 -14.23 5.79 27.72
CA SER A 354 -15.63 5.89 28.16
C SER A 354 -16.30 4.55 28.47
N SER A 355 -15.74 3.42 28.03
CA SER A 355 -16.33 2.09 28.26
C SER A 355 -16.18 1.57 29.70
N GLY A 356 -15.19 2.04 30.45
CA GLY A 356 -14.83 1.48 31.76
C GLY A 356 -14.40 -0.01 31.70
N ASN A 357 -14.03 -0.51 30.52
CA ASN A 357 -13.74 -1.92 30.29
C ASN A 357 -12.22 -2.17 30.29
N ASP A 358 -11.69 -2.63 31.44
CA ASP A 358 -10.28 -2.92 31.65
C ASP A 358 -9.69 -3.92 30.64
N GLN A 359 -10.50 -4.85 30.14
CA GLN A 359 -10.07 -5.83 29.15
C GLN A 359 -9.87 -5.17 27.77
N LEU A 360 -10.74 -4.24 27.37
CA LEU A 360 -10.54 -3.43 26.16
C LEU A 360 -9.34 -2.50 26.30
N LEU A 361 -9.18 -1.85 27.46
CA LEU A 361 -8.04 -0.97 27.76
C LEU A 361 -6.72 -1.73 27.65
N THR A 362 -6.63 -2.89 28.30
CA THR A 362 -5.46 -3.77 28.24
C THR A 362 -5.18 -4.20 26.81
N THR A 363 -6.18 -4.74 26.10
CA THR A 363 -5.99 -5.24 24.72
C THR A 363 -5.59 -4.13 23.74
N TYR A 364 -6.06 -2.90 23.94
CA TYR A 364 -5.61 -1.74 23.18
C TYR A 364 -4.13 -1.42 23.45
N ASN A 365 -3.72 -1.37 24.73
CA ASN A 365 -2.33 -1.15 25.09
C ASN A 365 -1.41 -2.23 24.49
N GLU A 366 -1.81 -3.50 24.54
CA GLU A 366 -1.07 -4.59 23.90
C GLU A 366 -0.94 -4.41 22.36
N CYS A 367 -1.87 -3.72 21.70
CA CYS A 367 -1.75 -3.36 20.27
C CYS A 367 -0.74 -2.23 20.05
N VAL A 368 -0.75 -1.21 20.93
CA VAL A 368 0.20 -0.10 20.92
C VAL A 368 1.62 -0.60 21.19
N GLU A 369 1.80 -1.47 22.18
CA GLU A 369 3.06 -2.14 22.52
C GLU A 369 3.59 -2.97 21.34
N ALA A 370 2.76 -3.80 20.71
CA ALA A 370 3.17 -4.55 19.51
C ALA A 370 3.63 -3.63 18.36
N LEU A 371 3.03 -2.44 18.23
CA LEU A 371 3.44 -1.44 17.24
C LEU A 371 4.76 -0.73 17.65
N VAL A 372 4.99 -0.50 18.94
CA VAL A 372 6.29 -0.06 19.50
C VAL A 372 7.38 -1.10 19.24
N GLU A 373 7.08 -2.40 19.42
CA GLU A 373 8.00 -3.50 19.12
C GLU A 373 8.36 -3.54 17.63
N LEU A 374 7.36 -3.48 16.73
CA LEU A 374 7.58 -3.39 15.28
C LEU A 374 8.49 -2.21 14.91
N ARG A 375 8.23 -1.03 15.47
CA ARG A 375 9.01 0.19 15.22
C ARG A 375 10.43 0.09 15.76
N SER A 376 10.60 -0.50 16.95
CA SER A 376 11.91 -0.79 17.54
C SER A 376 12.70 -1.81 16.71
N TYR A 377 12.05 -2.85 16.22
CA TYR A 377 12.67 -3.84 15.34
C TYR A 377 13.08 -3.23 13.99
N HIS A 378 12.24 -2.36 13.42
CA HIS A 378 12.59 -1.63 12.18
C HIS A 378 13.80 -0.71 12.38
N ILE A 379 13.95 -0.05 13.54
CA ILE A 379 15.17 0.70 13.89
C ILE A 379 16.41 -0.22 13.91
N THR A 380 16.29 -1.44 14.46
CA THR A 380 17.37 -2.44 14.46
C THR A 380 17.74 -2.87 13.03
N VAL A 381 16.74 -3.13 12.17
CA VAL A 381 16.96 -3.43 10.74
C VAL A 381 17.69 -2.27 10.06
N VAL A 382 17.19 -1.04 10.15
CA VAL A 382 17.85 0.14 9.56
C VAL A 382 19.27 0.33 10.10
N THR A 383 19.50 0.09 11.40
CA THR A 383 20.85 0.18 11.98
C THR A 383 21.81 -0.82 11.35
N LYS A 384 21.37 -2.06 11.09
CA LYS A 384 22.17 -3.09 10.41
C LYS A 384 22.41 -2.78 8.93
N TYR A 385 21.38 -2.38 8.19
CA TYR A 385 21.40 -2.23 6.73
C TYR A 385 21.87 -0.86 6.22
N LEU A 386 21.86 0.17 7.06
CA LEU A 386 22.24 1.54 6.72
C LEU A 386 23.46 1.99 7.52
N ILE A 387 23.29 2.09 8.84
CA ILE A 387 24.23 2.80 9.73
C ILE A 387 25.54 2.01 9.92
N THR A 388 25.44 0.71 10.19
CA THR A 388 26.60 -0.17 10.36
C THR A 388 27.43 -0.27 9.09
N VAL A 389 26.79 -0.30 7.92
CA VAL A 389 27.48 -0.39 6.64
C VAL A 389 28.13 0.95 6.27
N ALA A 390 27.44 2.08 6.48
CA ALA A 390 28.00 3.42 6.29
C ALA A 390 29.29 3.61 7.12
N THR A 391 29.27 3.26 8.41
CA THR A 391 30.46 3.36 9.28
C THR A 391 31.59 2.44 8.82
N LYS A 392 31.30 1.22 8.35
CA LYS A 392 32.31 0.32 7.76
C LYS A 392 32.91 0.89 6.47
N ALA A 393 32.12 1.56 5.64
CA ALA A 393 32.59 2.18 4.40
C ALA A 393 33.58 3.32 4.68
N LYS A 394 33.30 4.17 5.69
CA LYS A 394 34.23 5.24 6.14
C LYS A 394 35.60 4.72 6.57
N GLY A 395 35.66 3.51 7.15
CA GLY A 395 36.90 2.90 7.63
C GLY A 395 37.77 2.23 6.55
N ARG A 396 37.33 2.15 5.30
CA ARG A 396 38.07 1.51 4.20
C ARG A 396 38.70 2.56 3.28
N LYS A 397 39.98 2.36 2.92
CA LYS A 397 40.61 3.10 1.81
C LYS A 397 39.82 2.84 0.50
N PRO A 398 39.77 3.80 -0.44
CA PRO A 398 38.92 3.68 -1.63
C PRO A 398 39.37 2.51 -2.51
N ASN A 399 38.51 1.48 -2.59
CA ASN A 399 38.61 0.38 -3.54
C ASN A 399 37.48 0.49 -4.58
N HIS A 400 37.66 -0.18 -5.72
CA HIS A 400 36.98 0.01 -7.01
C HIS A 400 35.43 -0.12 -7.10
N LEU A 401 34.69 -0.14 -6.00
CA LEU A 401 33.22 -0.05 -6.02
C LEU A 401 32.80 1.40 -5.68
N PRO A 402 31.99 2.07 -6.53
CA PRO A 402 31.45 3.40 -6.20
C PRO A 402 30.55 3.30 -4.97
N GLY A 403 31.06 3.73 -3.82
CA GLY A 403 30.25 3.90 -2.62
C GLY A 403 29.27 5.07 -2.79
N PRO A 404 28.09 5.03 -2.15
CA PRO A 404 27.18 6.17 -2.14
C PRO A 404 27.84 7.38 -1.44
N SER A 405 27.48 8.60 -1.88
CA SER A 405 28.14 9.82 -1.41
C SER A 405 27.94 10.09 0.09
N GLN A 406 28.90 10.77 0.73
CA GLN A 406 28.84 11.12 2.16
C GLN A 406 27.53 11.84 2.55
N ALA A 407 26.98 12.66 1.64
CA ALA A 407 25.78 13.44 1.89
C ALA A 407 24.48 12.61 2.02
N LEU A 408 24.53 11.31 1.71
CA LEU A 408 23.43 10.35 1.85
C LEU A 408 23.61 9.36 3.01
N GLU A 409 24.68 9.42 3.79
CA GLU A 409 24.99 8.39 4.81
C GLU A 409 23.94 8.30 5.93
N GLU A 410 23.33 9.42 6.31
CA GLU A 410 22.32 9.51 7.37
C GLU A 410 20.88 9.66 6.85
N ARG A 411 20.72 9.84 5.52
CA ARG A 411 19.43 10.05 4.87
C ARG A 411 18.86 8.77 4.27
N GLY A 412 17.55 8.62 4.41
CA GLY A 412 16.77 7.57 3.77
C GLY A 412 16.48 7.93 2.32
N THR A 413 16.10 6.92 1.54
CA THR A 413 15.66 7.05 0.14
C THR A 413 14.48 8.02 -0.04
N GLY A 414 13.64 8.16 0.99
CA GLY A 414 12.54 9.15 1.05
C GLY A 414 12.95 10.58 1.45
N GLY A 415 14.20 10.80 1.87
CA GLY A 415 14.78 12.13 2.18
C GLY A 415 14.99 12.45 3.68
N THR A 416 14.41 11.67 4.61
CA THR A 416 14.51 11.90 6.07
C THR A 416 15.87 11.53 6.66
N VAL A 417 16.28 12.22 7.73
CA VAL A 417 17.32 11.72 8.65
C VAL A 417 16.74 10.51 9.39
N VAL A 418 17.21 9.30 9.07
CA VAL A 418 16.37 8.10 9.28
C VAL A 418 16.19 7.77 10.76
N LEU A 419 17.26 7.80 11.56
CA LEU A 419 17.19 7.39 12.95
C LEU A 419 16.36 8.34 13.82
N SER A 420 16.45 9.66 13.60
CA SER A 420 15.66 10.63 14.38
C SER A 420 14.18 10.52 14.04
N PHE A 421 13.83 10.39 12.75
CA PHE A 421 12.46 10.15 12.30
C PHE A 421 11.88 8.85 12.88
N LEU A 422 12.59 7.72 12.75
CA LEU A 422 12.07 6.44 13.25
C LEU A 422 11.94 6.39 14.78
N LYS A 423 12.89 7.01 15.51
CA LYS A 423 12.77 7.16 16.97
C LYS A 423 11.57 8.03 17.34
N SER A 424 11.41 9.21 16.73
CA SER A 424 10.25 10.10 16.95
C SER A 424 8.92 9.36 16.74
N VAL A 425 8.78 8.62 15.62
CA VAL A 425 7.58 7.83 15.32
C VAL A 425 7.34 6.71 16.36
N ARG A 426 8.39 5.99 16.78
CA ARG A 426 8.29 4.98 17.86
C ARG A 426 7.88 5.62 19.19
N ASP A 427 8.53 6.71 19.57
CA ASP A 427 8.34 7.34 20.89
C ASP A 427 6.93 7.93 21.00
N LYS A 428 6.41 8.53 19.91
CA LYS A 428 4.99 8.92 19.79
C LYS A 428 3.99 7.76 19.75
N THR A 429 4.44 6.55 19.42
CA THR A 429 3.62 5.34 19.61
C THR A 429 3.52 4.99 21.08
N LEU A 430 4.64 5.03 21.81
CA LEU A 430 4.70 4.70 23.23
C LEU A 430 3.88 5.68 24.08
N GLU A 431 3.91 6.97 23.75
CA GLU A 431 3.06 8.01 24.36
C GLU A 431 1.55 7.76 24.16
N ALA A 432 1.14 6.86 23.26
CA ALA A 432 -0.26 6.49 23.07
C ALA A 432 -0.74 5.35 23.99
N ILE A 433 0.08 4.82 24.90
CA ILE A 433 -0.43 3.93 25.95
C ILE A 433 -1.46 4.68 26.79
N LEU A 434 -2.60 4.04 27.07
CA LEU A 434 -3.63 4.57 27.95
C LEU A 434 -3.41 4.05 29.38
N HIS A 435 -3.58 4.93 30.36
CA HIS A 435 -3.61 4.56 31.76
C HIS A 435 -5.06 4.54 32.26
N GLN A 436 -5.36 3.72 33.27
CA GLN A 436 -6.60 3.88 34.02
C GLN A 436 -6.62 5.29 34.64
N SER A 437 -7.80 5.90 34.70
CA SER A 437 -7.99 7.10 35.53
C SER A 437 -8.16 6.62 36.98
N ASP A 438 -7.39 7.21 37.90
CA ASP A 438 -7.47 6.97 39.34
C ASP A 438 -8.85 7.38 39.92
#